data_AF-A0A959A4Z6-F1
#
_entry.id   AF-A0A959A4Z6-F1
#
_cell.length_a   1.000
_cell.length_b   1.000
_cell.length_c   1.000
_cell.angle_alpha   90.00
_cell.angle_beta   90.00
_cell.angle_gamma   90.00
#
_symmetry.space_group_name_H-M   'P 1'
#
loop_
_entity.id
_entity.type
_entity.pdbx_description
1 polymer ?
#
loop_
_entity_poly.entity_id
_entity_poly.type
_entity_poly.pdbx_seq_one_letter_code
_entity_poly.pdbx_strand_id
1 'polypeptide(L)'
;MKPKEMSLLNNFYQIIDLEKTGDNSLSATLEINANHAIFGGHFPGIPVVPGVCMVQMVKEMLEKTLGKTARLTASRNIKFLHVINPLEHKTVVLKLDYQEVPGGQFSVNSSIVSLSGGQFFFKMKGVFEM
;
A
#
# COMPACT_ATOMS: atom_id res chain seq x y z
N MET A 1 23.03 14.10 -2.40
CA MET A 1 22.04 13.01 -2.26
C MET A 1 20.70 13.59 -2.69
N LYS A 2 20.10 13.10 -3.78
CA LYS A 2 18.81 13.63 -4.26
C LYS A 2 17.72 13.27 -3.22
N PRO A 3 16.75 14.16 -2.95
CA PRO A 3 15.67 13.85 -2.02
C PRO A 3 14.93 12.59 -2.52
N LYS A 4 14.65 11.66 -1.59
CA LYS A 4 13.85 10.46 -1.85
C LYS A 4 12.50 10.93 -2.40
N GLU A 5 12.25 10.64 -3.67
CA GLU A 5 11.09 11.08 -4.44
C GLU A 5 9.80 10.69 -3.70
N MET A 6 9.06 11.70 -3.27
CA MET A 6 7.79 11.73 -2.51
C MET A 6 7.29 10.39 -1.92
N SER A 7 7.83 10.02 -0.75
CA SER A 7 7.25 8.99 0.11
C SER A 7 5.82 9.39 0.53
N LEU A 8 4.86 8.48 0.39
CA LEU A 8 3.50 8.68 0.89
C LEU A 8 3.43 8.50 2.41
N LEU A 9 4.25 7.60 2.97
CA LEU A 9 4.36 7.39 4.41
C LEU A 9 4.74 8.69 5.14
N ASN A 10 4.05 8.96 6.25
CA ASN A 10 4.14 10.15 7.11
C ASN A 10 3.62 11.46 6.49
N ASN A 11 2.94 11.40 5.35
CA ASN A 11 2.30 12.56 4.73
C ASN A 11 0.87 12.24 4.24
N PHE A 12 0.76 11.24 3.37
CA PHE A 12 -0.50 10.73 2.85
C PHE A 12 -1.14 9.69 3.77
N TYR A 13 -0.33 8.84 4.39
CA TYR A 13 -0.78 7.85 5.37
C TYR A 13 0.26 7.65 6.47
N GLN A 14 -0.16 7.06 7.58
CA GLN A 14 0.72 6.65 8.68
C GLN A 14 0.44 5.19 9.09
N ILE A 15 1.45 4.53 9.62
CA ILE A 15 1.32 3.18 10.18
C ILE A 15 0.94 3.33 11.66
N ILE A 16 -0.25 2.87 12.02
CA ILE A 16 -0.75 2.85 13.39
C ILE A 16 -0.26 1.61 14.12
N ASP A 17 -0.26 0.48 13.43
CA ASP A 17 0.17 -0.81 13.96
C ASP A 17 0.80 -1.66 12.85
N LEU A 18 1.77 -2.50 13.23
CA LEU A 18 2.47 -3.41 12.33
C LEU A 18 2.70 -4.74 13.03
N GLU A 19 2.01 -5.77 12.55
CA GLU A 19 2.08 -7.12 13.07
C GLU A 19 2.75 -8.04 12.05
N LYS A 20 3.73 -8.83 12.50
CA LYS A 20 4.30 -9.90 11.70
C LYS A 20 3.40 -11.14 11.85
N THR A 21 2.81 -11.60 10.75
CA THR A 21 1.85 -12.72 10.73
C THR A 21 2.47 -14.04 10.26
N GLY A 22 3.75 -14.01 9.88
CA GLY A 22 4.57 -15.16 9.47
C GLY A 22 5.96 -14.70 9.05
N ASP A 23 6.86 -15.60 8.67
CA ASP A 23 8.25 -15.24 8.35
C ASP A 23 8.38 -14.23 7.21
N ASN A 24 7.48 -14.33 6.21
CA ASN A 24 7.40 -13.42 5.07
C ASN A 24 6.00 -12.82 4.90
N SER A 25 5.28 -12.65 6.01
CA SER A 25 3.92 -12.14 6.03
C SER A 25 3.75 -11.09 7.11
N LEU A 26 3.03 -10.02 6.79
CA LEU A 26 2.69 -8.96 7.74
C LEU A 26 1.28 -8.40 7.50
N SER A 27 0.78 -7.76 8.54
CA SER A 27 -0.45 -6.98 8.55
C SER A 27 -0.15 -5.60 9.13
N ALA A 28 -0.51 -4.54 8.42
CA ALA A 28 -0.30 -3.16 8.86
C ALA A 28 -1.63 -2.41 8.91
N THR A 29 -1.92 -1.82 10.06
CA THR A 29 -3.03 -0.88 10.22
C THR A 29 -2.58 0.50 9.79
N LEU A 30 -3.22 1.05 8.77
CA LEU A 30 -2.85 2.33 8.16
C LEU A 30 -3.96 3.35 8.38
N GLU A 31 -3.58 4.57 8.75
CA GLU A 31 -4.49 5.72 8.82
C GLU A 31 -4.17 6.69 7.67
N ILE A 32 -5.20 7.04 6.89
CA ILE A 32 -5.08 7.89 5.70
C ILE A 32 -5.42 9.34 6.08
N ASN A 33 -4.55 10.27 5.68
CA ASN A 33 -4.74 11.70 5.92
C ASN A 33 -5.75 12.28 4.93
N ALA A 34 -7.03 12.34 5.30
CA ALA A 34 -8.09 12.91 4.46
C ALA A 34 -7.86 14.37 4.03
N ASN A 35 -6.99 15.12 4.73
CA ASN A 35 -6.67 16.51 4.40
C ASN A 35 -5.51 16.65 3.40
N HIS A 36 -4.98 15.55 2.87
CA HIS A 36 -3.86 15.59 1.93
C HIS A 36 -4.27 16.25 0.60
N ALA A 37 -3.41 17.14 0.07
CA ALA A 37 -3.70 17.96 -1.11
C ALA A 37 -4.07 17.16 -2.38
N ILE A 38 -3.63 15.90 -2.46
CA ILE A 38 -3.99 14.99 -3.56
C ILE A 38 -5.50 14.77 -3.70
N PHE A 39 -6.25 14.90 -2.60
CA PHE A 39 -7.71 14.79 -2.59
C PHE A 39 -8.42 16.06 -3.05
N GLY A 40 -7.68 17.16 -3.28
CA GLY A 40 -8.20 18.36 -3.92
C GLY A 40 -8.38 18.23 -5.44
N GLY A 41 -7.87 17.14 -6.04
CA GLY A 41 -8.24 16.76 -7.41
C GLY A 41 -9.69 16.26 -7.48
N HIS A 42 -10.30 16.21 -8.68
CA HIS A 42 -11.69 15.72 -8.87
C HIS A 42 -11.93 14.40 -8.10
N PHE A 43 -12.88 14.31 -7.16
CA PHE A 43 -14.30 14.70 -7.27
C PHE A 43 -14.76 15.67 -6.16
N PRO A 44 -15.58 16.71 -6.47
CA PRO A 44 -16.11 17.63 -5.46
C PRO A 44 -16.86 16.90 -4.34
N GLY A 45 -16.41 17.10 -3.09
CA GLY A 45 -17.06 16.55 -1.90
C GLY A 45 -16.85 15.04 -1.66
N ILE A 46 -16.20 14.31 -2.57
CA ILE A 46 -15.95 12.87 -2.45
C ILE A 46 -14.47 12.60 -2.71
N PRO A 47 -13.60 12.73 -1.68
CA PRO A 47 -12.19 12.41 -1.83
C PRO A 47 -12.04 10.91 -2.08
N VAL A 48 -11.19 10.54 -3.04
CA VAL A 48 -10.94 9.13 -3.40
C VAL A 48 -9.43 8.89 -3.44
N VAL A 49 -8.98 7.82 -2.77
CA VAL A 49 -7.57 7.38 -2.84
C VAL A 49 -7.24 6.94 -4.27
N PRO A 50 -6.25 7.57 -4.93
CA PRO A 50 -5.82 7.15 -6.25
C PRO A 50 -5.26 5.72 -6.23
N GLY A 51 -5.56 4.93 -7.26
CA GLY A 51 -5.08 3.55 -7.35
C GLY A 51 -3.54 3.43 -7.30
N VAL A 52 -2.83 4.39 -7.89
CA VAL A 52 -1.36 4.46 -7.83
C VAL A 52 -0.84 4.63 -6.39
N CYS A 53 -1.58 5.33 -5.52
CA CYS A 53 -1.21 5.45 -4.12
C CYS A 53 -1.33 4.10 -3.41
N MET A 54 -2.30 3.27 -3.77
CA MET A 54 -2.43 1.91 -3.22
C MET A 54 -1.25 1.01 -3.59
N VAL A 55 -0.78 1.09 -4.84
CA VAL A 55 0.43 0.37 -5.29
C VAL A 55 1.67 0.89 -4.55
N GLN A 56 1.79 2.21 -4.40
CA GLN A 56 2.91 2.83 -3.70
C GLN A 56 2.92 2.47 -2.21
N MET A 57 1.76 2.40 -1.54
CA MET A 57 1.66 1.90 -0.16
C MET A 57 2.21 0.47 -0.03
N VAL A 58 1.88 -0.43 -0.97
CA VAL A 58 2.46 -1.80 -0.96
C VAL A 58 3.97 -1.78 -1.13
N LYS A 59 4.47 -0.98 -2.07
CA LYS A 59 5.91 -0.80 -2.30
C LYS A 59 6.61 -0.29 -1.03
N GLU A 60 6.11 0.78 -0.42
CA GLU A 60 6.70 1.38 0.78
C GLU A 60 6.66 0.43 1.98
N MET A 61 5.61 -0.39 2.12
CA MET A 61 5.56 -1.44 3.14
C MET A 61 6.62 -2.52 2.92
N LEU A 62 6.83 -2.95 1.67
CA LEU A 62 7.88 -3.90 1.32
C LEU A 62 9.27 -3.32 1.59
N GLU A 63 9.53 -2.08 1.16
CA GLU A 63 10.79 -1.37 1.40
C GLU A 63 11.09 -1.23 2.90
N LYS A 64 10.08 -0.84 3.69
CA LYS A 64 10.19 -0.73 5.15
C LYS A 64 10.53 -2.06 5.80
N THR A 65 9.94 -3.14 5.31
CA THR A 65 10.12 -4.50 5.85
C THR A 65 11.50 -5.05 5.54
N LEU A 66 12.00 -4.83 4.31
CA LEU A 66 13.27 -5.38 3.86
C LEU A 66 14.47 -4.44 4.06
N GLY A 67 14.22 -3.17 4.41
CA GLY A 67 15.27 -2.16 4.58
C GLY A 67 15.99 -1.79 3.27
N LYS A 68 15.34 -2.04 2.11
CA LYS A 68 15.88 -1.81 0.77
C LYS A 68 14.90 -1.02 -0.07
N THR A 69 15.39 -0.32 -1.08
CA THR A 69 14.54 0.25 -2.13
C THR A 69 13.92 -0.88 -2.93
N ALA A 70 12.74 -0.66 -3.50
CA ALA A 70 12.10 -1.65 -4.36
C ALA A 70 11.66 -0.99 -5.67
N ARG A 71 11.70 -1.71 -6.78
CA ARG A 71 11.09 -1.30 -8.05
C ARG A 71 10.15 -2.40 -8.53
N LEU A 72 8.89 -2.04 -8.78
CA LEU A 72 7.93 -2.96 -9.39
C LEU A 72 8.38 -3.24 -10.84
N THR A 73 8.72 -4.48 -11.15
CA THR A 73 9.20 -4.90 -12.48
C THR A 73 8.11 -5.52 -13.32
N ALA A 74 7.18 -6.22 -12.67
CA ALA A 74 6.04 -6.83 -13.33
C ALA A 74 4.84 -6.87 -12.37
N SER A 75 3.63 -6.83 -12.93
CA SER A 75 2.43 -7.19 -12.20
C SER A 75 1.65 -8.25 -12.96
N ARG A 76 1.30 -9.33 -12.26
CA ARG A 76 0.43 -10.38 -12.82
C ARG A 76 -1.03 -9.99 -12.70
N ASN A 77 -1.38 -9.23 -11.67
CA ASN A 77 -2.75 -8.78 -11.44
C ASN A 77 -2.78 -7.58 -10.49
N ILE A 78 -3.55 -6.56 -10.84
CA ILE A 78 -3.91 -5.46 -9.95
C ILE A 78 -5.43 -5.28 -10.06
N LYS A 79 -6.12 -5.31 -8.93
CA LYS A 79 -7.57 -5.14 -8.84
C LYS A 79 -7.89 -3.99 -7.90
N PHE A 80 -8.56 -2.97 -8.43
CA PHE A 80 -9.20 -1.90 -7.67
C PHE A 80 -10.68 -2.30 -7.52
N LEU A 81 -11.02 -2.89 -6.38
CA LEU A 81 -12.30 -3.55 -6.17
C LEU A 81 -13.36 -2.57 -5.64
N HIS A 82 -12.96 -1.68 -4.73
CA HIS A 82 -13.81 -0.65 -4.15
C HIS A 82 -13.01 0.62 -3.94
N VAL A 83 -13.69 1.77 -3.99
CA VAL A 83 -13.08 3.07 -3.68
C VAL A 83 -12.75 3.16 -2.19
N ILE A 84 -11.63 3.80 -1.87
CA ILE A 84 -11.35 4.24 -0.49
C ILE A 84 -11.67 5.73 -0.45
N ASN A 85 -12.75 6.09 0.22
CA ASN A 85 -13.03 7.46 0.63
C ASN A 85 -12.39 7.67 2.02
N PRO A 86 -11.34 8.49 2.20
CA PRO A 86 -10.66 8.65 3.49
C PRO A 86 -11.52 9.32 4.57
N LEU A 87 -12.66 9.93 4.22
CA LEU A 87 -13.63 10.44 5.19
C LEU A 87 -14.50 9.32 5.79
N GLU A 88 -14.75 8.26 5.03
CA GLU A 88 -15.52 7.08 5.46
C GLU A 88 -14.61 5.94 5.96
N HIS A 89 -13.44 5.80 5.32
CA HIS A 89 -12.49 4.71 5.46
C HIS A 89 -11.15 5.26 5.94
N LYS A 90 -11.17 6.01 7.04
CA LYS A 90 -9.96 6.65 7.61
C LYS A 90 -8.88 5.62 7.92
N THR A 91 -9.27 4.44 8.38
CA THR A 91 -8.38 3.34 8.75
C THR A 91 -8.61 2.12 7.88
N VAL A 92 -7.52 1.58 7.32
CA VAL A 92 -7.51 0.37 6.48
C VAL A 92 -6.40 -0.58 6.93
N VAL A 93 -6.50 -1.85 6.54
CA VAL A 93 -5.48 -2.86 6.84
C VAL A 93 -4.82 -3.31 5.55
N LEU A 94 -3.50 -3.16 5.46
CA LEU A 94 -2.67 -3.69 4.39
C LEU A 94 -2.09 -5.03 4.82
N LYS A 95 -2.43 -6.09 4.09
CA LYS A 95 -1.84 -7.42 4.23
C LYS A 95 -0.80 -7.62 3.14
N LEU A 96 0.36 -8.13 3.50
CA LEU A 96 1.48 -8.33 2.58
C LEU A 96 2.12 -9.69 2.83
N ASP A 97 2.16 -10.51 1.79
CA ASP A 97 2.97 -11.72 1.72
C ASP A 97 4.03 -11.50 0.64
N TYR A 98 5.27 -11.88 0.93
CA TYR A 98 6.35 -11.79 -0.04
C TYR A 98 7.19 -13.06 -0.04
N GLN A 99 7.91 -13.30 -1.13
CA GLN A 99 8.83 -14.43 -1.24
C GLN A 99 9.97 -14.04 -2.17
N GLU A 100 11.20 -14.28 -1.74
CA GLU A 100 12.35 -14.15 -2.62
C GLU A 100 12.30 -15.22 -3.73
N VAL A 101 12.54 -14.80 -4.96
CA VAL A 101 12.57 -15.65 -6.16
C VAL A 101 13.93 -15.50 -6.85
N PRO A 102 14.32 -16.42 -7.75
CA PRO A 102 15.63 -16.37 -8.42
C PRO A 102 15.91 -15.01 -9.08
N GLY A 103 17.17 -14.58 -9.03
CA GLY A 103 17.59 -13.29 -9.59
C GLY A 103 17.42 -12.10 -8.64
N GLY A 104 17.27 -12.32 -7.34
CA GLY A 104 17.17 -11.25 -6.32
C GLY A 104 15.86 -10.47 -6.37
N GLN A 105 14.82 -11.08 -6.95
CA GLN A 105 13.49 -10.50 -7.06
C GLN A 105 12.58 -11.01 -5.93
N PHE A 106 11.48 -10.31 -5.72
CA PHE A 106 10.48 -10.63 -4.70
C PHE A 106 9.10 -10.73 -5.33
N SER A 107 8.50 -11.92 -5.27
CA SER A 107 7.09 -12.10 -5.58
C SER A 107 6.26 -11.62 -4.39
N VAL A 108 5.31 -10.72 -4.65
CA VAL A 108 4.48 -10.07 -3.63
C VAL A 108 3.00 -10.33 -3.91
N ASN A 109 2.27 -10.74 -2.88
CA ASN A 109 0.81 -10.80 -2.86
C ASN A 109 0.32 -9.86 -1.76
N SER A 110 -0.54 -8.90 -2.11
CA SER A 110 -1.01 -7.90 -1.15
C SER A 110 -2.49 -7.58 -1.33
N SER A 111 -3.11 -7.15 -0.24
CA SER A 111 -4.47 -6.61 -0.25
C SER A 111 -4.63 -5.46 0.73
N ILE A 112 -5.50 -4.52 0.40
CA ILE A 112 -5.98 -3.49 1.33
C ILE A 112 -7.46 -3.78 1.61
N VAL A 113 -7.79 -3.90 2.89
CA VAL A 113 -9.13 -4.23 3.38
C VAL A 113 -9.63 -3.21 4.40
N SER A 114 -10.94 -3.19 4.65
CA SER A 114 -11.53 -2.43 5.76
C SER A 114 -10.96 -2.90 7.09
N LEU A 115 -10.98 -2.04 8.11
CA LEU A 115 -10.54 -2.42 9.46
C LEU A 115 -11.27 -3.66 10.00
N SER A 116 -12.55 -3.83 9.65
CA SER A 116 -13.35 -5.02 9.98
C SER A 116 -12.99 -6.27 9.18
N GLY A 117 -12.17 -6.15 8.13
CA GLY A 117 -11.78 -7.25 7.23
C GLY A 117 -12.83 -7.68 6.20
N GLY A 118 -14.05 -7.11 6.24
CA GLY A 118 -15.17 -7.54 5.40
C GLY A 118 -15.14 -7.04 3.95
N GLN A 119 -14.52 -5.88 3.70
CA GLN A 119 -14.45 -5.28 2.37
C GLN A 119 -13.02 -5.22 1.84
N PHE A 120 -12.82 -5.66 0.59
CA PHE A 120 -11.56 -5.50 -0.11
C PHE A 120 -11.60 -4.26 -1.01
N PHE A 121 -10.65 -3.35 -0.83
CA PHE A 121 -10.46 -2.19 -1.70
C PHE A 121 -9.49 -2.49 -2.83
N PHE A 122 -8.42 -3.22 -2.51
CA PHE A 122 -7.30 -3.44 -3.42
C PHE A 122 -6.75 -4.85 -3.27
N LYS A 123 -6.33 -5.44 -4.39
CA LYS A 123 -5.51 -6.66 -4.42
C LYS A 123 -4.44 -6.52 -5.49
N MET A 124 -3.21 -6.94 -5.19
CA MET A 124 -2.17 -7.04 -6.20
C MET A 124 -1.31 -8.29 -6.04
N LYS A 125 -0.85 -8.79 -7.20
CA LYS A 125 0.24 -9.75 -7.32
C LYS A 125 1.33 -9.15 -8.20
N GLY A 126 2.47 -8.86 -7.63
CA GLY A 126 3.58 -8.15 -8.29
C GLY A 126 4.92 -8.83 -8.10
N VAL A 127 5.89 -8.45 -8.91
CA VAL A 127 7.30 -8.80 -8.75
C VAL A 127 8.10 -7.52 -8.59
N PHE A 128 8.93 -7.48 -7.55
CA PHE A 128 9.79 -6.34 -7.23
C PHE A 128 11.25 -6.75 -7.33
N GLU A 129 12.09 -5.85 -7.82
CA GLU A 129 13.55 -5.93 -7.65
C GLU A 129 13.97 -4.95 -6.54
N MET A 130 15.09 -5.25 -5.88
CA MET A 130 15.65 -4.42 -4.79
C MET A 130 16.83 -3.59 -5.25
#